data_AF-A0A7V3WFJ7-F1
#
_entry.id   AF-A0A7V3WFJ7-F1
#
_cell.length_a   1.000
_cell.length_b   1.000
_cell.length_c   1.000
_cell.angle_alpha   90.00
_cell.angle_beta   90.00
_cell.angle_gamma   90.00
#
_symmetry.space_group_name_H-M   'P 1'
#
loop_
_entity.id
_entity.type
_entity.pdbx_description
1 polymer ?
#
loop_
_entity_poly.entity_id
_entity_poly.type
_entity_poly.pdbx_seq_one_letter_code
_entity_poly.pdbx_strand_id
1 'polypeptide(L)'
;RQDGADFKRSLPLLGVWLLALPAGLWLASTALLSLSVPAVAVVAIAILVRYRQLAKRLHNPRLWAEILLLALLSGLVLGAAGRDTGGGLLAGARMALRAVLVVVLFAAIGVEVAHPRILRLLSRGRLAVVQAAVQSAFRALPDFLASIPNLKDVLTEPVLTMARLFRLVDRWQERFSARRRVILTGGRGEGKTTLCLALAERARRAGWTVGGIVSPCYGNSGQREVYLVKDLQSGEERVLARRSEQEGTIRVGAFAFDPDGIAFGRQALESAKEANVQLLIVDEVGPLELRGDGWAPVLQHLLADGFGVMVWVVRLELVEEVQKRYPLLAHAEVVLAADTGAEELWNRFSERG
;
A
#
# COMPACT_ATOMS: atom_id res chain seq x y z
N ARG A 1 22.06 0.00 -1.64
CA ARG A 1 22.80 -0.95 -0.76
C ARG A 1 22.32 -0.73 0.67
N GLN A 2 21.58 -1.69 1.22
CA GLN A 2 21.15 -1.68 2.62
C GLN A 2 22.30 -2.25 3.45
N ASP A 3 23.07 -1.37 4.11
CA ASP A 3 23.90 -1.78 5.24
C ASP A 3 22.95 -2.07 6.40
N GLY A 4 22.36 -3.27 6.38
CA GLY A 4 21.63 -3.86 7.49
C GLY A 4 22.60 -4.20 8.60
N ALA A 5 23.18 -3.17 9.21
CA ALA A 5 23.91 -3.31 10.43
C ALA A 5 22.96 -3.85 11.50
N ASP A 6 23.26 -5.05 11.95
CA ASP A 6 22.52 -5.75 12.99
C ASP A 6 22.80 -5.07 14.34
N PHE A 7 22.17 -3.92 14.56
CA PHE A 7 22.12 -3.32 15.87
C PHE A 7 21.43 -4.33 16.78
N LYS A 8 22.11 -4.80 17.83
CA LYS A 8 21.47 -5.54 18.93
C LYS A 8 20.53 -4.56 19.65
N ARG A 9 19.34 -4.35 19.10
CA ARG A 9 18.30 -3.44 19.62
C ARG A 9 17.58 -4.13 20.78
N SER A 10 17.24 -3.38 21.81
CA SER A 10 16.52 -3.89 22.97
C SER A 10 15.54 -2.85 23.52
N LEU A 11 14.26 -3.22 23.53
CA LEU A 11 13.17 -2.45 24.14
C LEU A 11 13.41 -1.94 25.58
N PRO A 12 14.02 -2.71 26.51
CA PRO A 12 14.28 -2.16 27.86
C PRO A 12 15.28 -1.00 27.83
N LEU A 13 16.28 -1.02 26.92
CA LEU A 13 17.22 0.09 26.79
C LEU A 13 16.58 1.34 26.18
N LEU A 14 15.57 1.19 25.31
CA LEU A 14 14.78 2.34 24.84
C LEU A 14 14.16 3.08 26.03
N GLY A 15 13.57 2.33 26.97
CA GLY A 15 13.01 2.91 28.21
C GLY A 15 14.08 3.60 29.05
N VAL A 16 15.25 2.99 29.20
CA VAL A 16 16.40 3.58 29.93
C VAL A 16 16.84 4.90 29.29
N TRP A 17 16.99 4.96 27.96
CA TRP A 17 17.41 6.19 27.28
C TRP A 17 16.34 7.29 27.30
N LEU A 18 15.07 6.91 27.18
CA LEU A 18 13.94 7.84 27.30
C LEU A 18 13.85 8.46 28.69
N LEU A 19 14.16 7.71 29.75
CA LEU A 19 14.22 8.21 31.13
C LEU A 19 15.52 8.98 31.43
N ALA A 20 16.64 8.58 30.82
CA ALA A 20 17.93 9.24 30.97
C ALA A 20 17.94 10.66 30.36
N LEU A 21 17.10 10.94 29.37
CA LEU A 21 17.00 12.25 28.74
C LEU A 21 16.49 13.35 29.69
N PRO A 22 15.31 13.24 30.32
CA PRO A 22 14.85 14.23 31.29
C PRO A 22 15.73 14.24 32.55
N ALA A 23 16.17 13.07 33.04
CA ALA A 23 17.02 12.97 34.23
C ALA A 23 18.40 13.62 34.01
N GLY A 24 19.02 13.38 32.86
CA GLY A 24 20.32 13.95 32.52
C GLY A 24 20.23 15.45 32.19
N LEU A 25 19.13 15.93 31.59
CA LEU A 25 18.90 17.36 31.39
C LEU A 25 18.68 18.09 32.73
N TRP A 26 17.97 17.47 33.67
CA TRP A 26 17.80 17.98 35.02
C TRP A 26 19.13 18.02 35.77
N LEU A 27 19.94 16.95 35.71
CA LEU A 27 21.27 16.94 36.32
C LEU A 27 22.20 18.00 35.70
N ALA A 28 22.19 18.13 34.37
CA ALA A 28 22.96 19.15 33.67
C ALA A 28 22.40 20.59 33.87
N SER A 29 21.25 20.73 34.53
CA SER A 29 20.68 22.03 34.87
C SER A 29 20.87 22.46 36.32
N THR A 30 20.87 21.51 37.26
CA THR A 30 20.94 21.80 38.69
C THR A 30 22.29 21.49 39.33
N ALA A 31 23.07 20.54 38.79
CA ALA A 31 24.31 20.09 39.42
C ALA A 31 25.54 20.91 39.01
N LEU A 32 26.55 20.89 39.90
CA LEU A 32 27.86 21.47 39.65
C LEU A 32 28.53 20.81 38.44
N LEU A 33 29.23 21.60 37.63
CA LEU A 33 29.92 21.15 36.42
C LEU A 33 30.86 19.95 36.67
N SER A 34 31.50 19.90 37.85
CA SER A 34 32.37 18.80 38.27
C SER A 34 31.65 17.45 38.38
N LEU A 35 30.34 17.45 38.65
CA LEU A 35 29.52 16.23 38.74
C LEU A 35 28.83 15.92 37.40
N SER A 36 28.37 16.97 36.69
CA SER A 36 27.62 16.83 35.45
C SER A 36 28.48 16.34 34.28
N VAL A 37 29.72 16.80 34.17
CA VAL A 37 30.66 16.39 33.11
C VAL A 37 30.98 14.90 33.15
N PRO A 38 31.42 14.30 34.27
CA PRO A 38 31.68 12.86 34.32
C PRO A 38 30.41 12.03 34.12
N ALA A 39 29.26 12.48 34.65
CA ALA A 39 27.99 11.77 34.43
C ALA A 39 27.60 11.70 32.95
N VAL A 40 27.69 12.82 32.23
CA VAL A 40 27.41 12.87 30.78
C VAL A 40 28.45 12.07 29.99
N ALA A 41 29.72 12.11 30.39
CA ALA A 41 30.77 11.32 29.76
C ALA A 41 30.52 9.81 29.91
N VAL A 42 30.11 9.34 31.10
CA VAL A 42 29.77 7.93 31.33
C VAL A 42 28.60 7.50 30.44
N VAL A 43 27.54 8.30 30.37
CA VAL A 43 26.38 8.03 29.50
C VAL A 43 26.80 8.00 28.02
N ALA A 44 27.58 8.98 27.58
CA ALA A 44 28.04 9.06 26.21
C ALA A 44 28.97 7.89 25.84
N ILE A 45 29.89 7.50 26.72
CA ILE A 45 30.77 6.35 26.54
C ILE A 45 29.95 5.06 26.49
N ALA A 46 29.00 4.87 27.40
CA ALA A 46 28.13 3.69 27.39
C ALA A 46 27.36 3.55 26.07
N ILE A 47 26.85 4.65 25.53
CA ILE A 47 26.16 4.71 24.23
C ILE A 47 27.14 4.42 23.09
N LEU A 48 28.32 5.04 23.06
CA LEU A 48 29.29 4.86 21.97
C LEU A 48 29.91 3.46 21.96
N VAL A 49 30.14 2.85 23.13
CA VAL A 49 30.62 1.46 23.24
C VAL A 49 29.55 0.49 22.76
N ARG A 50 28.28 0.71 23.15
CA ARG A 50 27.17 -0.19 22.79
C ARG A 50 26.73 -0.05 21.33
N TYR A 51 26.76 1.17 20.81
CA TYR A 51 26.40 1.51 19.44
C TYR A 51 27.65 2.03 18.71
N ARG A 52 28.68 1.18 18.57
CA ARG A 52 29.97 1.54 17.95
C ARG A 52 29.85 2.14 16.53
N GLN A 53 28.76 1.86 15.83
CA GLN A 53 28.48 2.45 14.52
C GLN A 53 27.89 3.88 14.59
N LEU A 54 27.28 4.24 15.71
CA LEU A 54 26.85 5.61 16.02
C LEU A 54 28.08 6.54 16.09
N ALA A 55 29.21 6.03 16.60
CA ALA A 55 30.46 6.77 16.62
C ALA A 55 30.87 7.23 15.22
N LYS A 56 30.70 6.39 14.18
CA LYS A 56 30.98 6.77 12.78
C LYS A 56 30.04 7.87 12.27
N ARG A 57 28.77 7.86 12.69
CA ARG A 57 27.77 8.89 12.30
C ARG A 57 27.96 10.20 13.04
N LEU A 58 28.43 10.15 14.28
CA LEU A 58 28.72 11.31 15.12
C LEU A 58 30.14 11.87 14.93
N HIS A 59 31.00 11.23 14.14
CA HIS A 59 32.39 11.64 13.88
C HIS A 59 32.50 12.83 12.90
N ASN A 60 31.55 13.77 12.90
CA ASN A 60 31.67 15.00 12.12
C ASN A 60 32.23 16.10 13.03
N PRO A 61 33.58 16.28 13.12
CA PRO A 61 34.19 17.22 14.07
C PRO A 61 33.73 18.65 13.84
N ARG A 62 33.41 19.00 12.59
CA ARG A 62 32.88 20.31 12.21
C ARG A 62 31.54 20.62 12.89
N LEU A 63 30.60 19.67 12.88
CA LEU A 63 29.29 19.85 13.50
C LEU A 63 29.40 20.04 15.02
N TRP A 64 30.29 19.29 15.66
CA TRP A 64 30.55 19.44 17.10
C TRP A 64 31.21 20.77 17.43
N ALA A 65 32.19 21.21 16.63
CA ALA A 65 32.82 22.51 16.82
C ALA A 65 31.80 23.65 16.67
N GLU A 66 30.90 23.59 15.69
CA GLU A 66 29.84 24.59 15.48
C GLU A 66 28.87 24.64 16.67
N ILE A 67 28.41 23.50 17.17
CA ILE A 67 27.50 23.43 18.34
C ILE A 67 28.18 23.96 19.61
N LEU A 68 29.43 23.54 19.87
CA LEU A 68 30.18 23.97 21.05
C LEU A 68 30.49 25.46 21.00
N LEU A 69 30.92 25.96 19.83
CA LEU A 69 31.19 27.38 19.61
C LEU A 69 29.93 28.21 19.83
N LEU A 70 28.81 27.80 19.23
CA LEU A 70 27.54 28.53 19.36
C LEU A 70 27.07 28.55 20.82
N ALA A 71 27.15 27.43 21.54
CA ALA A 71 26.78 27.37 22.95
C ALA A 71 27.68 28.24 23.84
N LEU A 72 28.99 28.24 23.60
CA LEU A 72 29.95 29.08 24.32
C LEU A 72 29.74 30.57 24.03
N LEU A 73 29.55 30.94 22.76
CA LEU A 73 29.26 32.32 22.35
C LEU A 73 27.94 32.81 22.96
N SER A 74 26.88 32.00 22.94
CA SER A 74 25.61 32.33 23.59
C SER A 74 25.80 32.56 25.10
N GLY A 75 26.59 31.74 25.78
CA GLY A 75 26.92 31.93 27.19
C GLY A 75 27.70 33.21 27.46
N LEU A 76 28.69 33.53 26.62
CA LEU A 76 29.47 34.77 26.72
C LEU A 76 28.60 36.02 26.50
N VAL A 77 27.69 36.00 25.54
CA VAL A 77 26.74 37.10 25.30
C VAL A 77 25.83 37.31 26.51
N LEU A 78 25.31 36.22 27.09
CA LEU A 78 24.50 36.28 28.31
C LEU A 78 25.28 36.80 29.52
N GLY A 79 26.53 36.37 29.70
CA GLY A 79 27.40 36.87 30.77
C GLY A 79 27.80 38.33 30.59
N ALA A 80 28.08 38.76 29.36
CA ALA A 80 28.36 40.15 29.04
C ALA A 80 27.16 41.05 29.33
N ALA A 81 25.93 40.59 29.04
CA ALA A 81 24.71 41.28 29.42
C ALA A 81 24.53 41.39 30.94
N GLY A 82 24.98 40.37 31.70
CA GLY A 82 24.93 40.34 33.16
C GLY A 82 26.13 40.98 33.89
N ARG A 83 27.12 41.54 33.17
CA ARG A 83 28.42 42.01 33.70
C ARG A 83 29.25 40.95 34.46
N ASP A 84 28.98 39.67 34.20
CA ASP A 84 29.73 38.53 34.75
C ASP A 84 30.17 37.61 33.61
N THR A 85 31.35 37.93 33.05
CA THR A 85 31.95 37.14 31.96
C THR A 85 32.34 35.74 32.39
N GLY A 86 32.75 35.56 33.66
CA GLY A 86 33.08 34.25 34.23
C GLY A 86 31.85 33.35 34.36
N GLY A 87 30.76 33.89 34.91
CA GLY A 87 29.47 33.21 34.96
C GLY A 87 28.89 32.90 33.58
N GLY A 88 29.09 33.80 32.61
CA GLY A 88 28.71 33.58 31.21
C GLY A 88 29.41 32.41 30.54
N LEU A 89 30.73 32.30 30.73
CA LEU A 89 31.50 31.17 30.20
C LEU A 89 31.03 29.84 30.82
N LEU A 90 30.79 29.81 32.14
CA LEU A 90 30.25 28.65 32.84
C LEU A 90 28.85 28.29 32.37
N ALA A 91 28.00 29.27 32.10
CA ALA A 91 26.67 29.06 31.53
C ALA A 91 26.76 28.46 30.12
N GLY A 92 27.65 28.99 29.27
CA GLY A 92 27.93 28.44 27.94
C GLY A 92 28.44 27.01 27.99
N ALA A 93 29.35 26.70 28.92
CA ALA A 93 29.83 25.32 29.14
C ALA A 93 28.71 24.37 29.58
N ARG A 94 27.79 24.81 30.44
CA ARG A 94 26.59 24.02 30.81
C ARG A 94 25.65 23.80 29.61
N MET A 95 25.46 24.82 28.77
CA MET A 95 24.65 24.70 27.55
C MET A 95 25.26 23.71 26.56
N ALA A 96 26.58 23.78 26.37
CA ALA A 96 27.34 22.84 25.55
C ALA A 96 27.18 21.40 26.04
N LEU A 97 27.29 21.18 27.35
CA LEU A 97 27.13 19.85 27.96
C LEU A 97 25.73 19.25 27.72
N ARG A 98 24.68 20.08 27.86
CA ARG A 98 23.29 19.65 27.56
C ARG A 98 23.12 19.31 26.08
N ALA A 99 23.66 20.12 25.18
CA ALA A 99 23.57 19.88 23.75
C ALA A 99 24.23 18.54 23.37
N VAL A 100 25.42 18.25 23.93
CA VAL A 100 26.10 16.96 23.75
C VAL A 100 25.25 15.80 24.24
N LEU A 101 24.72 15.89 25.47
CA LEU A 101 23.87 14.86 26.05
C LEU A 101 22.63 14.58 25.17
N VAL A 102 21.94 15.63 24.74
CA VAL A 102 20.74 15.54 23.90
C VAL A 102 21.05 14.87 22.57
N VAL A 103 22.09 15.32 21.86
CA VAL A 103 22.48 14.75 20.56
C VAL A 103 22.82 13.27 20.69
N VAL A 104 23.58 12.89 21.71
CA VAL A 104 23.99 11.48 21.91
C VAL A 104 22.81 10.60 22.31
N LEU A 105 21.92 11.06 23.20
CA LEU A 105 20.72 10.32 23.61
C LEU A 105 19.70 10.18 22.49
N PHE A 106 19.42 11.24 21.71
CA PHE A 106 18.50 11.15 20.57
C PHE A 106 19.04 10.21 19.49
N ALA A 107 20.35 10.22 19.26
CA ALA A 107 20.98 9.29 18.34
C ALA A 107 20.82 7.82 18.81
N ALA A 108 20.95 7.55 20.13
CA ALA A 108 20.69 6.24 20.70
C ALA A 108 19.21 5.83 20.62
N ILE A 109 18.29 6.73 20.99
CA ILE A 109 16.85 6.53 20.91
C ILE A 109 16.44 6.22 19.47
N GLY A 110 16.95 6.95 18.48
CA GLY A 110 16.64 6.73 17.07
C GLY A 110 17.01 5.31 16.59
N VAL A 111 18.14 4.77 17.07
CA VAL A 111 18.55 3.38 16.77
C VAL A 111 17.58 2.36 17.40
N GLU A 112 17.11 2.63 18.61
CA GLU A 112 16.22 1.73 19.36
C GLU A 112 14.74 1.83 18.93
N VAL A 113 14.27 3.00 18.50
CA VAL A 113 12.91 3.19 17.95
C VAL A 113 12.73 2.40 16.64
N ALA A 114 13.80 2.20 15.89
CA ALA A 114 13.81 1.33 14.71
C ALA A 114 13.67 -0.17 15.04
N HIS A 115 13.37 -0.55 16.28
CA HIS A 115 13.18 -1.94 16.67
C HIS A 115 11.98 -2.59 15.93
N PRO A 116 12.12 -3.83 15.42
CA PRO A 116 11.10 -4.49 14.60
C PRO A 116 9.74 -4.67 15.29
N ARG A 117 9.69 -4.77 16.62
CA ARG A 117 8.42 -4.80 17.38
C ARG A 117 7.66 -3.48 17.34
N ILE A 118 8.35 -2.33 17.39
CA ILE A 118 7.73 -1.00 17.31
C ILE A 118 7.24 -0.77 15.89
N LEU A 119 8.06 -1.14 14.90
CA LEU A 119 7.67 -1.11 13.50
C LEU A 119 6.46 -2.02 13.21
N ARG A 120 6.38 -3.22 13.83
CA ARG A 120 5.21 -4.11 13.73
C ARG A 120 3.96 -3.56 14.43
N LEU A 121 4.13 -2.78 15.50
CA LEU A 121 3.03 -2.11 16.17
C LEU A 121 2.48 -0.97 15.29
N LEU A 122 3.37 -0.20 14.65
CA LEU A 122 3.02 0.85 13.70
C LEU A 122 2.43 0.29 12.39
N SER A 123 2.77 -0.94 12.01
CA SER A 123 2.18 -1.62 10.86
C SER A 123 0.82 -2.27 11.14
N ARG A 124 0.24 -2.11 12.34
CA ARG A 124 -1.12 -2.55 12.67
C ARG A 124 -2.02 -1.32 12.81
N GLY A 125 -2.99 -1.15 11.90
CA GLY A 125 -3.98 -0.07 11.93
C GLY A 125 -3.74 1.06 10.92
N ARG A 126 -4.22 2.29 11.22
CA ARG A 126 -4.22 3.45 10.29
C ARG A 126 -2.83 3.84 9.74
N LEU A 127 -1.75 3.55 10.45
CA LEU A 127 -0.38 3.81 9.98
C LEU A 127 0.12 2.81 8.93
N ALA A 128 -0.49 1.63 8.83
CA ALA A 128 -0.21 0.70 7.72
C ALA A 128 -0.64 1.28 6.38
N VAL A 129 -1.75 2.04 6.37
CA VAL A 129 -2.23 2.79 5.20
C VAL A 129 -1.21 3.87 4.81
N VAL A 130 -0.63 4.57 5.78
CA VAL A 130 0.42 5.57 5.53
C VAL A 130 1.68 4.92 4.99
N GLN A 131 2.13 3.81 5.58
CA GLN A 131 3.29 3.07 5.11
C GLN A 131 3.07 2.55 3.68
N ALA A 132 1.88 2.02 3.37
CA ALA A 132 1.52 1.56 2.04
C ALA A 132 1.49 2.72 1.03
N ALA A 133 0.91 3.86 1.40
CA ALA A 133 0.90 5.07 0.57
C ALA A 133 2.32 5.59 0.30
N VAL A 134 3.17 5.64 1.33
CA VAL A 134 4.57 6.06 1.21
C VAL A 134 5.36 5.07 0.34
N GLN A 135 5.16 3.77 0.50
CA GLN A 135 5.79 2.76 -0.35
C GLN A 135 5.32 2.86 -1.81
N SER A 136 4.03 3.11 -2.05
CA SER A 136 3.50 3.36 -3.39
C SER A 136 4.09 4.64 -4.01
N ALA A 137 4.25 5.70 -3.23
CA ALA A 137 4.91 6.93 -3.67
C ALA A 137 6.39 6.70 -4.04
N PHE A 138 7.12 5.93 -3.23
CA PHE A 138 8.52 5.56 -3.54
C PHE A 138 8.64 4.62 -4.73
N ARG A 139 7.65 3.77 -5.00
CA ARG A 139 7.61 2.92 -6.20
C ARG A 139 7.31 3.70 -7.46
N ALA A 140 6.52 4.77 -7.36
CA ALA A 140 6.25 5.69 -8.46
C ALA A 140 7.43 6.64 -8.74
N LEU A 141 8.34 6.81 -7.78
CA LEU A 141 9.43 7.78 -7.86
C LEU A 141 10.43 7.52 -9.00
N PRO A 142 10.88 6.29 -9.32
CA PRO A 142 11.79 6.04 -10.43
C PRO A 142 11.16 6.39 -11.78
N ASP A 143 9.89 6.03 -11.98
CA ASP A 143 9.14 6.35 -13.19
C ASP A 143 8.90 7.86 -13.31
N PHE A 144 8.63 8.53 -12.18
CA PHE A 144 8.55 9.98 -12.11
C PHE A 144 9.90 10.62 -12.47
N LEU A 145 11.00 10.20 -11.85
CA LEU A 145 12.34 10.72 -12.12
C LEU A 145 12.77 10.48 -13.57
N ALA A 146 12.40 9.35 -14.17
CA ALA A 146 12.65 9.05 -15.58
C ALA A 146 11.83 9.93 -16.55
N SER A 147 10.74 10.54 -16.06
CA SER A 147 9.87 11.42 -16.84
C SER A 147 10.16 12.91 -16.67
N ILE A 148 11.00 13.29 -15.69
CA ILE A 148 11.45 14.67 -15.50
C ILE A 148 12.46 15.01 -16.61
N PRO A 149 12.22 16.04 -17.44
CA PRO A 149 13.24 16.51 -18.40
C PRO A 149 14.49 16.98 -17.65
N ASN A 150 15.65 17.01 -18.32
CA ASN A 150 16.94 17.36 -17.71
C ASN A 150 16.82 18.60 -16.80
N LEU A 151 17.46 18.60 -15.62
CA LEU A 151 17.38 19.73 -14.65
C LEU A 151 17.76 21.10 -15.25
N LYS A 152 18.48 21.11 -16.37
CA LYS A 152 18.81 22.33 -17.13
C LYS A 152 17.56 22.97 -17.75
N ASP A 153 16.63 22.16 -18.27
CA ASP A 153 15.40 22.63 -18.91
C ASP A 153 14.42 23.24 -17.89
N VAL A 154 14.48 22.78 -16.63
CA VAL A 154 13.70 23.31 -15.50
C VAL A 154 14.10 24.76 -15.18
N LEU A 155 15.39 25.10 -15.31
CA LEU A 155 15.91 26.43 -15.03
C LEU A 155 15.64 27.42 -16.16
N THR A 156 15.59 26.95 -17.41
CA THR A 156 15.33 27.80 -18.58
C THR A 156 13.85 27.99 -18.87
N GLU A 157 12.99 26.98 -18.65
CA GLU A 157 11.56 27.03 -18.96
C GLU A 157 10.67 26.45 -17.83
N PRO A 158 10.56 27.13 -16.68
CA PRO A 158 9.88 26.61 -15.49
C PRO A 158 8.36 26.42 -15.69
N VAL A 159 7.68 27.36 -16.36
CA VAL A 159 6.22 27.28 -16.57
C VAL A 159 5.85 26.15 -17.54
N LEU A 160 6.63 25.97 -18.61
CA LEU A 160 6.38 24.93 -19.61
C LEU A 160 6.68 23.54 -19.06
N THR A 161 7.73 23.40 -18.25
CA THR A 161 8.08 22.16 -17.57
C THR A 161 7.00 21.79 -16.54
N MET A 162 6.51 22.77 -15.78
CA MET A 162 5.41 22.56 -14.85
C MET A 162 4.13 22.11 -15.58
N ALA A 163 3.78 22.73 -16.71
CA ALA A 163 2.65 22.32 -17.53
C ALA A 163 2.80 20.89 -18.09
N ARG A 164 4.03 20.48 -18.47
CA ARG A 164 4.33 19.10 -18.89
C ARG A 164 4.19 18.10 -17.75
N LEU A 165 4.65 18.46 -16.55
CA LEU A 165 4.51 17.63 -15.35
C LEU A 165 3.04 17.51 -14.93
N PHE A 166 2.25 18.58 -14.98
CA PHE A 166 0.81 18.53 -14.72
C PHE A 166 0.08 17.60 -15.70
N ARG A 167 0.38 17.66 -17.01
CA ARG A 167 -0.17 16.70 -17.98
C ARG A 167 0.25 15.26 -17.73
N LEU A 168 1.43 15.04 -17.16
CA LEU A 168 1.89 13.71 -16.79
C LEU A 168 1.13 13.18 -15.56
N VAL A 169 0.87 14.06 -14.59
CA VAL A 169 0.06 13.78 -13.41
C VAL A 169 -1.40 13.52 -13.78
N ASP A 170 -1.98 14.29 -14.70
CA ASP A 170 -3.33 14.05 -15.22
C ASP A 170 -3.41 12.69 -15.94
N ARG A 171 -2.43 12.36 -16.79
CA ARG A 171 -2.34 11.02 -17.41
C ARG A 171 -2.15 9.90 -16.39
N TRP A 172 -1.43 10.15 -15.30
CA TRP A 172 -1.31 9.21 -14.19
C TRP A 172 -2.64 9.06 -13.46
N GLN A 173 -3.32 10.16 -13.16
CA GLN A 173 -4.60 10.17 -12.49
C GLN A 173 -5.66 9.47 -13.35
N GLU A 174 -5.68 9.64 -14.66
CA GLU A 174 -6.50 8.85 -15.58
C GLU A 174 -6.12 7.37 -15.56
N ARG A 175 -4.82 7.01 -15.59
CA ARG A 175 -4.38 5.60 -15.55
C ARG A 175 -4.71 4.89 -14.23
N PHE A 176 -4.79 5.63 -13.12
CA PHE A 176 -5.20 5.11 -11.82
C PHE A 176 -6.71 5.24 -11.55
N SER A 177 -7.42 6.19 -12.17
CA SER A 177 -8.85 6.47 -11.98
C SER A 177 -9.76 5.86 -13.06
N ALA A 178 -9.24 5.53 -14.24
CA ALA A 178 -10.02 4.91 -15.33
C ALA A 178 -10.29 3.41 -15.10
N ARG A 179 -9.61 2.79 -14.13
CA ARG A 179 -9.73 1.36 -13.83
C ARG A 179 -10.90 1.10 -12.91
N ARG A 180 -12.10 1.07 -13.47
CA ARG A 180 -13.33 0.86 -12.70
C ARG A 180 -13.51 -0.62 -12.37
N ARG A 181 -13.68 -0.91 -11.10
CA ARG A 181 -13.99 -2.26 -10.60
C ARG A 181 -15.34 -2.22 -9.93
N VAL A 182 -16.25 -3.04 -10.41
CA VAL A 182 -17.60 -3.18 -9.86
C VAL A 182 -17.80 -4.60 -9.39
N ILE A 183 -18.36 -4.73 -8.19
CA ILE A 183 -18.92 -5.97 -7.69
C ILE A 183 -20.41 -5.92 -7.96
N LEU A 184 -20.88 -6.75 -8.88
CA LEU A 184 -22.30 -6.97 -9.11
C LEU A 184 -22.77 -8.07 -8.16
N THR A 185 -23.69 -7.74 -7.25
CA THR A 185 -24.16 -8.65 -6.23
C THR A 185 -25.69 -8.75 -6.19
N GLY A 186 -26.20 -9.76 -5.50
CA GLY A 186 -27.64 -10.05 -5.42
C GLY A 186 -27.90 -11.51 -5.07
N GLY A 187 -29.15 -11.82 -4.75
CA GLY A 187 -29.64 -13.17 -4.46
C GLY A 187 -29.52 -14.14 -5.63
N ARG A 188 -29.76 -15.42 -5.33
CA ARG A 188 -29.83 -16.47 -6.35
C ARG A 188 -31.10 -16.28 -7.16
N GLY A 189 -31.00 -16.23 -8.49
CA GLY A 189 -32.19 -16.04 -9.33
C GLY A 189 -32.40 -14.62 -9.84
N GLU A 190 -31.73 -13.61 -9.28
CA GLU A 190 -31.97 -12.19 -9.58
C GLU A 190 -31.39 -11.70 -10.92
N GLY A 191 -31.18 -12.60 -11.88
CA GLY A 191 -30.80 -12.18 -13.24
C GLY A 191 -29.39 -11.61 -13.41
N LYS A 192 -28.46 -11.75 -12.44
CA LYS A 192 -27.07 -11.26 -12.54
C LYS A 192 -26.37 -11.67 -13.85
N THR A 193 -26.43 -12.95 -14.20
CA THR A 193 -25.86 -13.47 -15.47
C THR A 193 -26.54 -12.85 -16.69
N THR A 194 -27.86 -12.65 -16.66
CA THR A 194 -28.61 -11.98 -17.73
C THR A 194 -28.17 -10.52 -17.88
N LEU A 195 -27.97 -9.83 -16.77
CA LEU A 195 -27.49 -8.45 -16.74
C LEU A 195 -26.06 -8.35 -17.28
N CYS A 196 -25.18 -9.29 -16.95
CA CYS A 196 -23.84 -9.39 -17.52
C CYS A 196 -23.85 -9.59 -19.04
N LEU A 197 -24.71 -10.48 -19.56
CA LEU A 197 -24.87 -10.69 -21.00
C LEU A 197 -25.39 -9.43 -21.71
N ALA A 198 -26.40 -8.77 -21.14
CA ALA A 198 -26.95 -7.54 -21.69
C ALA A 198 -25.93 -6.40 -21.68
N LEU A 199 -25.14 -6.27 -20.62
CA LEU A 199 -24.04 -5.31 -20.52
C LEU A 199 -22.95 -5.59 -21.57
N ALA A 200 -22.55 -6.86 -21.75
CA ALA A 200 -21.56 -7.24 -22.76
C ALA A 200 -22.04 -6.86 -24.18
N GLU A 201 -23.30 -7.15 -24.52
CA GLU A 201 -23.89 -6.76 -25.80
C GLU A 201 -23.93 -5.24 -25.99
N ARG A 202 -24.34 -4.52 -24.95
CA ARG A 202 -24.38 -3.05 -24.98
C ARG A 202 -22.99 -2.43 -25.18
N ALA A 203 -21.97 -3.00 -24.55
CA ALA A 203 -20.58 -2.58 -24.70
C ALA A 203 -20.05 -2.85 -26.11
N ARG A 204 -20.32 -4.03 -26.67
CA ARG A 204 -19.95 -4.37 -28.06
C ARG A 204 -20.58 -3.40 -29.06
N ARG A 205 -21.87 -3.06 -28.89
CA ARG A 205 -22.54 -2.07 -29.76
C ARG A 205 -21.91 -0.67 -29.69
N ALA A 206 -21.29 -0.33 -28.57
CA ALA A 206 -20.53 0.91 -28.40
C ALA A 206 -19.08 0.80 -28.91
N GLY A 207 -18.70 -0.32 -29.52
CA GLY A 207 -17.37 -0.55 -30.08
C GLY A 207 -16.31 -1.01 -29.06
N TRP A 208 -16.70 -1.37 -27.84
CA TRP A 208 -15.74 -1.86 -26.84
C TRP A 208 -15.35 -3.31 -27.10
N THR A 209 -14.07 -3.63 -26.87
CA THR A 209 -13.63 -5.02 -26.76
C THR A 209 -14.07 -5.60 -25.41
N VAL A 210 -14.78 -6.73 -25.45
CA VAL A 210 -15.35 -7.39 -24.28
C VAL A 210 -14.77 -8.78 -24.14
N GLY A 211 -14.39 -9.17 -22.92
CA GLY A 211 -13.93 -10.52 -22.64
C GLY A 211 -14.23 -10.99 -21.22
N GLY A 212 -13.74 -12.17 -20.91
CA GLY A 212 -13.99 -12.87 -19.66
C GLY A 212 -15.10 -13.91 -19.79
N ILE A 213 -15.70 -14.27 -18.67
CA ILE A 213 -16.57 -15.44 -18.56
C ILE A 213 -17.92 -15.10 -17.94
N VAL A 214 -18.96 -15.77 -18.42
CA VAL A 214 -20.28 -15.80 -17.78
C VAL A 214 -20.76 -17.22 -17.56
N SER A 215 -21.56 -17.45 -16.52
CA SER A 215 -21.97 -18.80 -16.12
C SER A 215 -23.49 -19.01 -16.23
N PRO A 216 -24.05 -19.08 -17.46
CA PRO A 216 -25.48 -19.29 -17.64
C PRO A 216 -25.88 -20.67 -17.10
N CYS A 217 -27.09 -20.75 -16.55
CA CYS A 217 -27.63 -21.98 -16.00
C CYS A 217 -28.86 -22.44 -16.78
N TYR A 218 -28.98 -23.75 -16.94
CA TYR A 218 -30.12 -24.41 -17.55
C TYR A 218 -30.77 -25.36 -16.55
N GLY A 219 -32.09 -25.51 -16.67
CA GLY A 219 -32.86 -26.51 -15.95
C GLY A 219 -34.37 -26.27 -16.04
N ASN A 220 -35.15 -27.28 -15.69
CA ASN A 220 -36.60 -27.20 -15.69
C ASN A 220 -37.09 -26.22 -14.62
N SER A 221 -38.21 -25.54 -14.89
CA SER A 221 -38.78 -24.44 -14.10
C SER A 221 -38.57 -24.62 -12.58
N GLY A 222 -37.57 -23.90 -12.05
CA GLY A 222 -37.27 -23.83 -10.61
C GLY A 222 -36.02 -24.58 -10.14
N GLN A 223 -35.45 -25.50 -10.93
CA GLN A 223 -34.23 -26.22 -10.56
C GLN A 223 -33.12 -26.00 -11.59
N ARG A 224 -32.08 -25.23 -11.20
CA ARG A 224 -30.85 -25.10 -11.97
C ARG A 224 -30.05 -26.40 -11.86
N GLU A 225 -30.03 -27.18 -12.93
CA GLU A 225 -29.42 -28.52 -12.98
C GLU A 225 -28.00 -28.47 -13.52
N VAL A 226 -27.75 -27.61 -14.50
CA VAL A 226 -26.47 -27.48 -15.19
C VAL A 226 -26.06 -26.01 -15.29
N TYR A 227 -24.82 -25.72 -14.95
CA TYR A 227 -24.15 -24.45 -15.21
C TYR A 227 -23.16 -24.66 -16.35
N LEU A 228 -23.17 -23.75 -17.31
CA LEU A 228 -22.13 -23.64 -18.33
C LEU A 228 -21.14 -22.55 -17.92
N VAL A 229 -20.02 -22.52 -18.61
CA VAL A 229 -19.11 -21.39 -18.69
C VAL A 229 -19.06 -20.96 -20.16
N LYS A 230 -19.29 -19.67 -20.40
CA LYS A 230 -19.25 -19.06 -21.72
C LYS A 230 -18.09 -18.07 -21.80
N ASP A 231 -17.27 -18.19 -22.82
CA ASP A 231 -16.28 -17.15 -23.16
C ASP A 231 -16.96 -16.00 -23.91
N LEU A 232 -16.79 -14.77 -23.40
CA LEU A 232 -17.33 -13.57 -24.02
C LEU A 232 -16.55 -13.13 -25.27
N GLN A 233 -15.38 -13.68 -25.59
CA GLN A 233 -14.69 -13.34 -26.84
C GLN A 233 -15.13 -14.26 -27.98
N SER A 234 -14.97 -15.58 -27.81
CA SER A 234 -15.32 -16.55 -28.83
C SER A 234 -16.82 -16.85 -28.91
N GLY A 235 -17.55 -16.67 -27.81
CA GLY A 235 -18.93 -17.09 -27.67
C GLY A 235 -19.11 -18.59 -27.41
N GLU A 236 -18.01 -19.36 -27.35
CA GLU A 236 -18.04 -20.80 -27.05
C GLU A 236 -18.49 -21.08 -25.60
N GLU A 237 -19.12 -22.24 -25.41
CA GLU A 237 -19.68 -22.67 -24.14
C GLU A 237 -19.23 -24.08 -23.79
N ARG A 238 -18.92 -24.33 -22.52
CA ARG A 238 -18.67 -25.67 -21.98
C ARG A 238 -19.42 -25.89 -20.68
N VAL A 239 -19.65 -27.15 -20.31
CA VAL A 239 -20.22 -27.50 -19.01
C VAL A 239 -19.24 -27.11 -17.91
N LEU A 240 -19.70 -26.32 -16.94
CA LEU A 240 -18.92 -25.92 -15.78
C LEU A 240 -19.25 -26.79 -14.57
N ALA A 241 -20.54 -26.98 -14.29
CA ALA A 241 -20.97 -27.74 -13.13
C ALA A 241 -22.37 -28.34 -13.33
N ARG A 242 -22.62 -29.46 -12.66
CA ARG A 242 -23.91 -30.16 -12.66
C ARG A 242 -24.21 -30.71 -11.27
N ARG A 243 -25.46 -31.01 -10.97
CA ARG A 243 -25.83 -31.65 -9.68
C ARG A 243 -25.43 -33.12 -9.60
N SER A 244 -25.43 -33.82 -10.73
CA SER A 244 -25.00 -35.21 -10.80
C SER A 244 -23.49 -35.30 -10.73
N GLU A 245 -22.98 -36.21 -9.90
CA GLU A 245 -21.55 -36.53 -9.88
C GLU A 245 -21.17 -37.35 -11.10
N GLN A 246 -19.98 -37.04 -11.63
CA GLN A 246 -19.31 -37.85 -12.63
C GLN A 246 -17.87 -38.09 -12.17
N GLU A 247 -17.26 -39.16 -12.66
CA GLU A 247 -15.88 -39.50 -12.34
C GLU A 247 -14.94 -38.35 -12.74
N GLY A 248 -14.03 -37.97 -11.85
CA GLY A 248 -13.10 -36.84 -12.07
C GLY A 248 -13.63 -35.43 -11.74
N THR A 249 -14.90 -35.28 -11.34
CA THR A 249 -15.46 -33.96 -10.97
C THR A 249 -15.10 -33.51 -9.55
N ILE A 250 -15.03 -32.19 -9.34
CA ILE A 250 -14.73 -31.58 -8.02
C ILE A 250 -16.04 -31.19 -7.34
N ARG A 251 -16.39 -31.86 -6.22
CA ARG A 251 -17.63 -31.57 -5.49
C ARG A 251 -17.50 -30.32 -4.62
N VAL A 252 -18.41 -29.37 -4.83
CA VAL A 252 -18.55 -28.16 -4.01
C VAL A 252 -20.02 -27.92 -3.66
N GLY A 253 -20.37 -28.20 -2.40
CA GLY A 253 -21.76 -28.14 -1.96
C GLY A 253 -22.64 -29.13 -2.73
N ALA A 254 -23.65 -28.60 -3.42
CA ALA A 254 -24.63 -29.38 -4.18
C ALA A 254 -24.23 -29.63 -5.65
N PHE A 255 -23.06 -29.15 -6.09
CA PHE A 255 -22.63 -29.23 -7.49
C PHE A 255 -21.28 -29.91 -7.63
N ALA A 256 -21.14 -30.66 -8.72
CA ALA A 256 -19.93 -31.29 -9.19
C ALA A 256 -19.38 -30.48 -10.36
N PHE A 257 -18.18 -29.92 -10.20
CA PHE A 257 -17.51 -29.07 -11.19
C PHE A 257 -16.67 -29.91 -12.15
N ASP A 258 -16.77 -29.58 -13.43
CA ASP A 258 -16.04 -30.24 -14.51
C ASP A 258 -14.64 -29.61 -14.67
N PRO A 259 -13.55 -30.39 -14.54
CA PRO A 259 -12.19 -29.88 -14.73
C PRO A 259 -11.97 -29.22 -16.10
N ASP A 260 -12.58 -29.74 -17.16
CA ASP A 260 -12.42 -29.18 -18.50
C ASP A 260 -13.15 -27.84 -18.64
N GLY A 261 -14.29 -27.69 -17.95
CA GLY A 261 -15.00 -26.42 -17.81
C GLY A 261 -14.16 -25.38 -17.07
N ILE A 262 -13.50 -25.79 -15.97
CA ILE A 262 -12.60 -24.90 -15.23
C ILE A 262 -11.39 -24.51 -16.08
N ALA A 263 -10.78 -25.45 -16.79
CA ALA A 263 -9.64 -25.18 -17.67
C ALA A 263 -10.02 -24.21 -18.80
N PHE A 264 -11.17 -24.42 -19.42
CA PHE A 264 -11.72 -23.53 -20.45
C PHE A 264 -11.96 -22.11 -19.93
N GLY A 265 -12.62 -21.96 -18.77
CA GLY A 265 -12.87 -20.63 -18.21
C GLY A 265 -11.58 -19.90 -17.80
N ARG A 266 -10.56 -20.62 -17.32
CA ARG A 266 -9.22 -20.06 -17.08
C ARG A 266 -8.58 -19.55 -18.35
N GLN A 267 -8.62 -20.35 -19.42
CA GLN A 267 -8.08 -19.95 -20.73
C GLN A 267 -8.80 -18.71 -21.28
N ALA A 268 -10.13 -18.66 -21.19
CA ALA A 268 -10.91 -17.49 -21.63
C ALA A 268 -10.52 -16.20 -20.90
N LEU A 269 -10.25 -16.28 -19.59
CA LEU A 269 -9.75 -15.17 -18.79
C LEU A 269 -8.33 -14.76 -19.20
N GLU A 270 -7.43 -15.71 -19.45
CA GLU A 270 -6.08 -15.43 -19.95
C GLU A 270 -6.11 -14.78 -21.35
N SER A 271 -6.91 -15.29 -22.27
CA SER A 271 -7.08 -14.69 -23.60
C SER A 271 -7.64 -13.28 -23.52
N ALA A 272 -8.59 -13.01 -22.61
CA ALA A 272 -9.12 -11.66 -22.40
C ALA A 272 -8.04 -10.69 -21.90
N LYS A 273 -7.12 -11.18 -21.07
CA LYS A 273 -5.95 -10.44 -20.61
C LYS A 273 -5.01 -10.12 -21.77
N GLU A 274 -4.66 -11.11 -22.58
CA GLU A 274 -3.77 -10.94 -23.73
C GLU A 274 -4.35 -9.98 -24.78
N ALA A 275 -5.66 -10.05 -25.02
CA ALA A 275 -6.37 -9.13 -25.90
C ALA A 275 -6.54 -7.71 -25.35
N ASN A 276 -6.15 -7.47 -24.08
CA ASN A 276 -6.29 -6.19 -23.39
C ASN A 276 -7.71 -5.59 -23.53
N VAL A 277 -8.72 -6.39 -23.17
CA VAL A 277 -10.12 -6.00 -23.34
C VAL A 277 -10.49 -4.77 -22.52
N GLN A 278 -11.38 -3.94 -23.06
CA GLN A 278 -11.87 -2.73 -22.38
C GLN A 278 -12.88 -3.06 -21.29
N LEU A 279 -13.69 -4.10 -21.46
CA LEU A 279 -14.60 -4.64 -20.45
C LEU A 279 -14.30 -6.11 -20.19
N LEU A 280 -13.95 -6.42 -18.94
CA LEU A 280 -13.83 -7.78 -18.46
C LEU A 280 -14.99 -8.11 -17.51
N ILE A 281 -15.68 -9.23 -17.75
CA ILE A 281 -16.71 -9.76 -16.85
C ILE A 281 -16.27 -11.10 -16.28
N VAL A 282 -16.47 -11.31 -14.98
CA VAL A 282 -16.23 -12.58 -14.29
C VAL A 282 -17.48 -12.96 -13.51
N ASP A 283 -18.27 -13.90 -14.07
CA ASP A 283 -19.48 -14.44 -13.42
C ASP A 283 -19.35 -15.96 -13.24
N GLU A 284 -19.31 -16.53 -12.03
CA GLU A 284 -19.38 -15.95 -10.67
C GLU A 284 -18.07 -16.24 -9.89
N VAL A 285 -17.69 -15.34 -8.97
CA VAL A 285 -16.63 -15.55 -7.98
C VAL A 285 -17.26 -15.93 -6.64
N GLY A 286 -16.99 -17.16 -6.21
CA GLY A 286 -17.68 -17.76 -5.06
C GLY A 286 -16.78 -18.59 -4.14
N PRO A 287 -17.34 -19.58 -3.42
CA PRO A 287 -16.60 -20.37 -2.43
C PRO A 287 -15.45 -21.20 -3.02
N LEU A 288 -15.50 -21.52 -4.32
CA LEU A 288 -14.43 -22.22 -5.01
C LEU A 288 -13.20 -21.31 -5.14
N GLU A 289 -13.39 -20.08 -5.63
CA GLU A 289 -12.32 -19.10 -5.83
C GLU A 289 -11.74 -18.61 -4.50
N LEU A 290 -12.57 -18.47 -3.46
CA LEU A 290 -12.10 -18.08 -2.12
C LEU A 290 -11.16 -19.12 -1.50
N ARG A 291 -11.32 -20.41 -1.84
CA ARG A 291 -10.42 -21.50 -1.40
C ARG A 291 -9.14 -21.61 -2.24
N GLY A 292 -9.02 -20.85 -3.33
CA GLY A 292 -7.87 -20.88 -4.22
C GLY A 292 -8.04 -21.78 -5.45
N ASP A 293 -9.22 -22.38 -5.63
CA ASP A 293 -9.56 -23.21 -6.79
C ASP A 293 -10.32 -22.41 -7.86
N GLY A 294 -10.88 -23.11 -8.86
CA GLY A 294 -11.71 -22.48 -9.89
C GLY A 294 -10.92 -21.43 -10.67
N TRP A 295 -11.41 -20.19 -10.70
CA TRP A 295 -10.74 -19.09 -11.39
C TRP A 295 -9.57 -18.48 -10.62
N ALA A 296 -9.43 -18.76 -9.33
CA ALA A 296 -8.51 -18.04 -8.44
C ALA A 296 -7.04 -18.00 -8.90
N PRO A 297 -6.46 -19.06 -9.50
CA PRO A 297 -5.09 -18.99 -10.00
C PRO A 297 -4.91 -17.92 -11.08
N VAL A 298 -5.88 -17.76 -11.98
CA VAL A 298 -5.82 -16.74 -13.04
C VAL A 298 -6.17 -15.37 -12.46
N LEU A 299 -7.23 -15.27 -11.65
CA LEU A 299 -7.69 -14.01 -11.07
C LEU A 299 -6.59 -13.28 -10.26
N GLN A 300 -5.74 -14.00 -9.54
CA GLN A 300 -4.60 -13.40 -8.83
C GLN A 300 -3.63 -12.65 -9.77
N HIS A 301 -3.39 -13.17 -10.97
CA HIS A 301 -2.51 -12.59 -11.97
C HIS A 301 -3.22 -11.60 -12.90
N LEU A 302 -4.53 -11.77 -13.06
CA LEU A 302 -5.38 -10.90 -13.87
C LEU A 302 -5.57 -9.54 -13.18
N LEU A 303 -5.60 -9.53 -11.85
CA LEU A 303 -5.71 -8.33 -11.03
C LEU A 303 -4.45 -7.46 -11.05
N ALA A 304 -3.27 -8.02 -11.32
CA ALA A 304 -2.01 -7.26 -11.38
C ALA A 304 -1.91 -6.38 -12.64
N ASP A 305 -2.63 -6.73 -13.70
CA ASP A 305 -2.59 -6.06 -15.01
C ASP A 305 -3.88 -5.28 -15.28
N GLY A 306 -3.70 -4.09 -15.86
CA GLY A 306 -4.68 -3.01 -15.74
C GLY A 306 -5.72 -2.94 -16.85
N PHE A 307 -6.77 -3.77 -16.77
CA PHE A 307 -7.99 -3.64 -17.57
C PHE A 307 -8.68 -2.27 -17.39
N GLY A 308 -9.49 -1.86 -18.38
CA GLY A 308 -10.30 -0.64 -18.33
C GLY A 308 -11.44 -0.74 -17.31
N VAL A 309 -12.39 -1.64 -17.53
CA VAL A 309 -13.53 -1.88 -16.63
C VAL A 309 -13.60 -3.36 -16.28
N MET A 310 -13.77 -3.69 -15.00
CA MET A 310 -13.97 -5.06 -14.52
C MET A 310 -15.29 -5.17 -13.76
N VAL A 311 -16.10 -6.16 -14.12
CA VAL A 311 -17.34 -6.52 -13.41
C VAL A 311 -17.18 -7.92 -12.82
N TRP A 312 -17.28 -8.00 -11.50
CA TRP A 312 -17.15 -9.23 -10.73
C TRP A 312 -18.51 -9.59 -10.16
N VAL A 313 -19.08 -10.71 -10.57
CA VAL A 313 -20.32 -11.20 -9.97
C VAL A 313 -19.98 -11.97 -8.71
N VAL A 314 -20.55 -11.56 -7.59
CA VAL A 314 -20.29 -12.14 -6.27
C VAL A 314 -21.62 -12.30 -5.54
N ARG A 315 -21.79 -13.39 -4.79
CA ARG A 315 -22.97 -13.56 -3.92
C ARG A 315 -22.97 -12.53 -2.81
N LEU A 316 -24.15 -12.06 -2.41
CA LEU A 316 -24.30 -11.02 -1.39
C LEU A 316 -23.57 -11.38 -0.10
N GLU A 317 -23.68 -12.63 0.34
CA GLU A 317 -23.02 -13.12 1.55
C GLU A 317 -21.48 -13.22 1.45
N LEU A 318 -20.90 -13.22 0.24
CA LEU A 318 -19.45 -13.40 0.01
C LEU A 318 -18.71 -12.09 -0.34
N VAL A 319 -19.43 -10.96 -0.46
CA VAL A 319 -18.84 -9.68 -0.91
C VAL A 319 -17.66 -9.28 -0.02
N GLU A 320 -17.84 -9.28 1.29
CA GLU A 320 -16.79 -8.88 2.23
C GLU A 320 -15.56 -9.80 2.16
N GLU A 321 -15.78 -11.11 1.99
CA GLU A 321 -14.71 -12.12 1.96
C GLU A 321 -13.91 -12.00 0.66
N VAL A 322 -14.59 -11.75 -0.47
CA VAL A 322 -13.95 -11.45 -1.76
C VAL A 322 -13.13 -10.17 -1.66
N GLN A 323 -13.66 -9.10 -1.06
CA GLN A 323 -12.91 -7.85 -0.87
C GLN A 323 -11.67 -8.04 0.02
N LYS A 324 -11.76 -8.86 1.07
CA LYS A 324 -10.62 -9.20 1.93
C LYS A 324 -9.58 -10.04 1.19
N ARG A 325 -10.01 -11.00 0.36
CA ARG A 325 -9.13 -11.91 -0.39
C ARG A 325 -8.39 -11.22 -1.53
N TYR A 326 -9.05 -10.24 -2.17
CA TYR A 326 -8.55 -9.52 -3.34
C TYR A 326 -8.44 -8.01 -3.01
N PRO A 327 -7.27 -7.53 -2.54
CA PRO A 327 -7.10 -6.15 -2.05
C PRO A 327 -7.48 -5.05 -3.04
N LEU A 328 -7.42 -5.36 -4.34
CA LEU A 328 -7.78 -4.45 -5.42
C LEU A 328 -9.30 -4.20 -5.53
N LEU A 329 -10.12 -5.08 -4.94
CA LEU A 329 -11.57 -4.91 -4.84
C LEU A 329 -12.00 -4.21 -3.55
N ALA A 330 -11.07 -3.86 -2.65
CA ALA A 330 -11.39 -3.21 -1.37
C ALA A 330 -12.15 -1.88 -1.52
N HIS A 331 -12.01 -1.21 -2.67
CA HIS A 331 -12.70 0.03 -3.02
C HIS A 331 -13.59 -0.13 -4.26
N ALA A 332 -13.89 -1.37 -4.67
CA ALA A 332 -14.82 -1.60 -5.76
C ALA A 332 -16.23 -1.13 -5.38
N GLU A 333 -16.92 -0.51 -6.33
CA GLU A 333 -18.32 -0.15 -6.16
C GLU A 333 -19.16 -1.43 -6.08
N VAL A 334 -20.01 -1.55 -5.08
CA VAL A 334 -20.92 -2.69 -4.92
C VAL A 334 -22.28 -2.28 -5.43
N VAL A 335 -22.78 -2.98 -6.45
CA VAL A 335 -24.07 -2.70 -7.09
C VAL A 335 -24.99 -3.91 -6.94
N LEU A 336 -26.22 -3.67 -6.49
CA LEU A 336 -27.26 -4.69 -6.39
C LEU A 336 -27.93 -4.88 -7.75
N ALA A 337 -27.98 -6.12 -8.23
CA ALA A 337 -28.58 -6.46 -9.53
C ALA A 337 -30.09 -6.20 -9.59
N ALA A 338 -30.79 -6.24 -8.44
CA ALA A 338 -32.21 -5.91 -8.36
C ALA A 338 -32.49 -4.41 -8.63
N ASP A 339 -31.52 -3.55 -8.36
CA ASP A 339 -31.70 -2.09 -8.37
C ASP A 339 -31.14 -1.44 -9.63
N THR A 340 -30.65 -2.22 -10.60
CA THR A 340 -29.98 -1.66 -11.78
C THR A 340 -30.27 -2.42 -13.08
N GLY A 341 -30.14 -1.70 -14.21
CA GLY A 341 -30.25 -2.26 -15.56
C GLY A 341 -28.94 -2.17 -16.33
N ALA A 342 -28.88 -2.84 -17.48
CA ALA A 342 -27.67 -2.88 -18.31
C ALA A 342 -27.29 -1.48 -18.83
N GLU A 343 -28.26 -0.65 -19.21
CA GLU A 343 -28.02 0.73 -19.66
C GLU A 343 -27.51 1.63 -18.51
N GLU A 344 -28.03 1.43 -17.30
CA GLU A 344 -27.57 2.22 -16.15
C GLU A 344 -26.15 1.85 -15.76
N LEU A 345 -25.83 0.56 -15.69
CA LEU A 345 -24.45 0.08 -15.53
C LEU A 345 -23.56 0.59 -16.65
N TRP A 346 -24.03 0.57 -17.89
CA TRP A 346 -23.28 1.09 -19.03
C TRP A 346 -22.99 2.58 -18.89
N ASN A 347 -23.98 3.41 -18.55
CA ASN A 347 -23.80 4.86 -18.37
C ASN A 347 -22.79 5.16 -17.24
N ARG A 348 -22.83 4.36 -16.16
CA ARG A 348 -21.81 4.42 -15.10
C ARG A 348 -20.40 4.15 -15.62
N PHE A 349 -20.23 3.39 -16.70
CA PHE A 349 -18.94 3.11 -17.32
C PHE A 349 -18.55 4.12 -18.40
N SER A 350 -19.51 4.67 -19.15
CA SER A 350 -19.25 5.57 -20.28
C SER A 350 -19.14 7.06 -19.91
N GLU A 351 -19.81 7.55 -18.87
CA GLU A 351 -19.95 9.00 -18.60
C GLU A 351 -18.77 9.68 -17.87
N ARG A 352 -17.62 8.99 -17.68
CA ARG A 352 -16.39 9.63 -17.16
C ARG A 352 -15.13 9.25 -17.94
N GLY A 353 -15.30 8.95 -19.22
CA GLY A 353 -14.21 8.69 -20.16
C GLY A 353 -13.65 9.98 -20.75
#